data_AF-A0A015IYZ1-F1
#
_entry.id   AF-A0A015IYZ1-F1
#
_cell.length_a   1.000
_cell.length_b   1.000
_cell.length_c   1.000
_cell.angle_alpha   90.00
_cell.angle_beta   90.00
_cell.angle_gamma   90.00
#
_symmetry.space_group_name_H-M   'P 1'
#
loop_
_entity.id
_entity.type
_entity.pdbx_description
1 polymer ?
#
loop_
_entity_poly.entity_id
_entity_poly.type
_entity_poly.pdbx_seq_one_letter_code
_entity_poly.pdbx_strand_id
1 'polypeptide(L)'
;MSHHENDIKEILEAIGHWILNIATCEKSMWQKKVLIHLVRVITQLNQEKSNNTSDILIPLADTKTEIPSLFIILIILALMKFNYNLDKKLNPKNLTPKNFFEFGEALAHSTILAKNELKLHKKSLESPISIEEYHASFPLCLVQFYNGLLETLYKTKKKIID
;
A
#
# COMPACT_ATOMS: atom_id res chain seq x y z
N MET A 1 -7.19 22.39 3.84
CA MET A 1 -6.40 21.19 4.17
C MET A 1 -5.01 21.42 3.63
N SER A 2 -4.04 21.60 4.50
CA SER A 2 -2.68 22.02 4.12
C SER A 2 -1.93 20.85 3.47
N HIS A 3 -1.05 21.15 2.52
CA HIS A 3 -0.20 20.17 1.84
C HIS A 3 0.58 19.23 2.81
N HIS A 4 0.75 19.62 4.07
CA HIS A 4 1.52 18.90 5.10
C HIS A 4 0.89 17.58 5.58
N GLU A 5 -0.43 17.39 5.54
CA GLU A 5 -1.05 16.12 5.99
C GLU A 5 -0.76 14.97 5.02
N ASN A 6 -0.71 15.26 3.71
CA ASN A 6 -0.35 14.26 2.70
C ASN A 6 1.12 13.83 2.86
N ASP A 7 2.02 14.77 3.19
CA ASP A 7 3.45 14.50 3.36
C ASP A 7 3.72 13.50 4.50
N ILE A 8 3.01 13.60 5.62
CA ILE A 8 3.21 12.67 6.77
C ILE A 8 2.85 11.23 6.37
N LYS A 9 1.70 11.05 5.69
CA LYS A 9 1.28 9.73 5.21
C LYS A 9 2.33 9.14 4.26
N GLU A 10 2.78 9.93 3.29
CA GLU A 10 3.77 9.49 2.31
C GLU A 10 5.13 9.14 2.95
N ILE A 11 5.56 9.91 3.94
CA ILE A 11 6.77 9.62 4.73
C ILE A 11 6.63 8.25 5.43
N LEU A 12 5.49 8.00 6.09
CA LEU A 12 5.25 6.74 6.78
C LEU A 12 5.21 5.56 5.81
N GLU A 13 4.58 5.73 4.64
CA GLU A 13 4.58 4.71 3.59
C GLU A 13 5.99 4.43 3.06
N ALA A 14 6.82 5.46 2.85
CA ALA A 14 8.20 5.31 2.41
C ALA A 14 9.04 4.51 3.43
N ILE A 15 8.91 4.84 4.72
CA ILE A 15 9.55 4.13 5.81
C ILE A 15 9.07 2.68 5.90
N GLY A 16 7.75 2.44 5.82
CA GLY A 16 7.18 1.10 5.84
C GLY A 16 7.73 0.22 4.72
N HIS A 17 7.84 0.77 3.52
CA HIS A 17 8.43 0.07 2.38
C HIS A 17 9.93 -0.20 2.53
N TRP A 18 10.68 0.71 3.16
CA TRP A 18 12.07 0.47 3.51
C TRP A 18 12.22 -0.69 4.52
N ILE A 19 11.33 -0.76 5.52
CA ILE A 19 11.29 -1.88 6.49
C ILE A 19 11.00 -3.21 5.78
N LEU A 20 10.05 -3.25 4.84
CA LEU A 20 9.77 -4.45 4.05
C LEU A 20 10.99 -4.90 3.23
N ASN A 21 11.75 -3.96 2.66
CA ASN A 21 12.98 -4.27 1.94
C ASN A 21 14.07 -4.88 2.85
N ILE A 22 14.14 -4.48 4.11
CA ILE A 22 15.04 -5.10 5.10
C ILE A 22 14.59 -6.53 5.40
N ALA A 23 13.28 -6.77 5.54
CA ALA A 23 12.75 -8.11 5.79
C ALA A 23 13.09 -9.10 4.66
N THR A 24 13.29 -8.61 3.44
CA THR A 24 13.73 -9.42 2.28
C THR A 24 15.26 -9.52 2.11
N CYS A 25 16.05 -8.81 2.92
CA CYS A 25 17.52 -8.83 2.81
C CYS A 25 18.12 -10.09 3.43
N GLU A 26 19.12 -10.71 2.78
CA GLU A 26 19.79 -11.93 3.29
C GLU A 26 20.60 -11.72 4.59
N LYS A 27 20.80 -10.47 5.02
CA LYS A 27 21.62 -10.12 6.19
C LYS A 27 20.86 -10.28 7.51
N SER A 28 20.74 -11.51 8.01
CA SER A 28 20.00 -11.84 9.25
C SER A 28 20.39 -11.00 10.48
N MET A 29 21.68 -10.68 10.67
CA MET A 29 22.11 -9.85 11.79
C MET A 29 21.63 -8.39 11.69
N TRP A 30 21.56 -7.85 10.46
CA TRP A 30 21.02 -6.51 10.22
C TRP A 30 19.52 -6.46 10.48
N GLN A 31 18.78 -7.49 10.03
CA GLN A 31 17.35 -7.63 10.30
C GLN A 31 17.05 -7.64 11.79
N LYS A 32 17.78 -8.46 12.57
CA LYS A 32 17.63 -8.52 14.03
C LYS A 32 17.91 -7.17 14.70
N LYS A 33 18.97 -6.47 14.27
CA LYS A 33 19.31 -5.14 14.81
C LYS A 33 18.19 -4.14 14.59
N VAL A 34 17.68 -4.05 13.35
CA VAL A 34 16.58 -3.15 13.01
C VAL A 34 15.32 -3.52 13.80
N LEU A 35 14.97 -4.80 13.89
CA LEU A 35 13.81 -5.26 14.64
C LEU A 35 13.87 -4.85 16.12
N ILE A 36 15.01 -5.02 16.79
CA ILE A 36 15.18 -4.61 18.19
C ILE A 36 14.93 -3.11 18.37
N HIS A 37 15.42 -2.28 17.44
CA HIS A 37 15.24 -0.83 17.50
C HIS A 37 13.77 -0.44 17.25
N LEU A 38 13.13 -1.06 16.25
CA LEU A 38 11.71 -0.83 15.95
C LEU A 38 10.80 -1.26 17.09
N VAL A 39 11.05 -2.42 17.71
CA VAL A 39 10.28 -2.89 18.87
C VAL A 39 10.34 -1.86 19.99
N ARG A 40 11.53 -1.34 20.31
CA ARG A 40 11.69 -0.29 21.34
C ARG A 40 10.84 0.94 21.02
N VAL A 41 10.94 1.48 19.80
CA VAL A 41 10.17 2.65 19.37
C VAL A 41 8.67 2.39 19.45
N ILE A 42 8.20 1.24 18.93
CA ILE A 42 6.77 0.88 18.95
C ILE A 42 6.25 0.74 20.38
N THR A 43 7.02 0.10 21.28
CA THR A 43 6.62 -0.05 22.69
C THR A 43 6.50 1.30 23.40
N GLN A 44 7.42 2.23 23.11
CA GLN A 44 7.39 3.59 23.67
C GLN A 44 6.19 4.39 23.16
N LEU A 45 5.97 4.42 21.83
CA LEU A 45 4.82 5.12 21.23
C LEU A 45 3.47 4.55 21.71
N ASN A 46 3.38 3.24 21.93
CA ASN A 46 2.18 2.62 22.49
C ASN A 46 1.94 2.99 23.96
N GLN A 47 3.00 3.19 24.76
CA GLN A 47 2.88 3.67 26.14
C GLN A 47 2.39 5.12 26.19
N GLU A 48 2.95 5.99 25.34
CA GLU A 48 2.52 7.40 25.21
C GLU A 48 1.05 7.52 24.80
N LYS A 49 0.57 6.64 23.91
CA LYS A 49 -0.84 6.58 23.49
C LYS A 49 -1.79 6.10 24.60
N SER A 50 -1.28 5.36 25.59
CA SER A 50 -2.10 4.67 26.61
C SER A 50 -2.37 5.51 27.88
N ASN A 51 -1.82 6.72 28.03
CA ASN A 51 -1.94 7.56 29.24
C ASN A 51 -1.54 6.88 30.57
N ASN A 52 -0.76 5.80 30.53
CA ASN A 52 -0.22 5.22 31.76
C ASN A 52 1.16 5.81 32.01
N THR A 53 1.20 6.86 32.84
CA THR A 53 2.39 7.32 33.54
C THR A 53 2.91 6.16 34.40
N SER A 54 3.79 5.33 33.84
CA SER A 54 4.65 4.44 34.62
C SER A 54 6.08 4.95 34.50
N ASP A 55 6.70 5.17 35.65
CA ASP A 55 7.95 5.90 35.90
C ASP A 55 9.22 5.29 35.28
N ILE A 56 9.30 5.22 33.95
CA ILE A 56 10.58 5.20 33.25
C ILE A 56 10.57 6.34 32.23
N LEU A 57 10.56 7.57 32.75
CA LEU A 57 10.90 8.75 31.99
C LEU A 57 12.38 8.66 31.60
N ILE A 58 12.68 8.01 30.48
CA ILE A 58 13.84 8.44 29.70
C ILE A 58 13.36 9.72 29.02
N PRO A 59 13.92 10.90 29.35
CA PRO A 59 13.45 12.16 28.81
C PRO A 59 13.50 12.06 27.29
N LEU A 60 12.35 12.22 26.64
CA LEU A 60 12.34 12.79 25.31
C LEU A 60 13.00 14.15 25.53
N ALA A 61 14.23 14.33 25.03
CA ALA A 61 14.78 15.67 24.93
C ALA A 61 13.70 16.47 24.23
N ASP A 62 13.16 17.46 24.96
CA ASP A 62 12.09 18.36 24.54
C ASP A 62 12.67 19.23 23.42
N THR A 63 12.84 18.57 22.28
CA THR A 63 13.36 19.11 21.05
C THR A 63 12.09 19.37 20.28
N LYS A 64 11.87 20.65 19.95
CA LYS A 64 11.01 21.05 18.85
C LYS A 64 11.46 20.25 17.62
N THR A 65 10.96 19.04 17.49
CA THR A 65 11.36 18.11 16.44
C THR A 65 10.41 18.42 15.32
N GLU A 66 10.81 19.40 14.51
CA GLU A 66 10.17 19.63 13.23
C GLU A 66 10.21 18.31 12.46
N ILE A 67 9.04 17.84 12.05
CA ILE A 67 8.90 16.63 11.24
C ILE A 67 9.75 16.85 9.98
N PRO A 68 10.73 15.97 9.69
CA PRO A 68 11.53 16.10 8.48
C PRO A 68 10.62 16.15 7.25
N SER A 69 10.91 17.04 6.30
CA SER A 69 10.13 17.10 5.07
C SER A 69 10.25 15.79 4.28
N LEU A 70 9.22 15.47 3.49
CA LEU A 70 9.22 14.29 2.62
C LEU A 70 10.48 14.22 1.76
N PHE A 71 10.91 15.36 1.19
CA PHE A 71 12.12 15.45 0.40
C PHE A 71 13.38 15.00 1.15
N ILE A 72 13.54 15.40 2.42
CA ILE A 72 14.68 14.99 3.26
C ILE A 72 14.65 13.47 3.47
N ILE A 73 13.47 12.90 3.76
CA ILE A 73 13.31 11.45 3.94
C ILE A 73 13.66 10.70 2.66
N LEU A 74 13.18 11.15 1.50
CA LEU A 74 13.48 10.53 0.21
C LEU A 74 14.99 10.57 -0.11
N ILE A 75 15.69 11.66 0.21
CA ILE A 75 17.15 11.74 0.07
C ILE A 75 17.84 10.73 0.98
N ILE A 76 17.44 10.63 2.26
CA ILE A 76 18.02 9.65 3.20
C ILE A 76 17.85 8.23 2.65
N LEU A 77 16.66 7.88 2.18
CA LEU A 77 16.38 6.57 1.60
C LEU A 77 17.25 6.29 0.36
N ALA A 78 17.40 7.28 -0.53
CA ALA A 78 18.26 7.16 -1.70
C ALA A 78 19.75 6.95 -1.33
N LEU A 79 20.25 7.68 -0.32
CA LEU A 79 21.60 7.49 0.22
C LEU A 79 21.81 6.09 0.82
N MET A 80 20.75 5.51 1.39
CA MET A 80 20.74 4.12 1.84
C MET A 80 20.60 3.09 0.71
N LYS A 81 20.67 3.54 -0.56
CA LYS A 81 20.47 2.73 -1.78
C LYS A 81 19.08 2.09 -1.86
N PHE A 82 18.08 2.69 -1.22
CA PHE A 82 16.69 2.29 -1.34
C PHE A 82 15.97 3.27 -2.26
N ASN A 83 15.69 2.84 -3.49
CA ASN A 83 14.92 3.64 -4.43
C ASN A 83 13.42 3.50 -4.11
N TYR A 84 12.89 4.44 -3.34
CA TYR A 84 11.45 4.52 -3.09
C TYR A 84 10.75 5.08 -4.32
N ASN A 85 10.12 4.21 -5.10
CA ASN A 85 9.22 4.63 -6.16
C ASN A 85 7.79 4.71 -5.61
N LEU A 86 7.22 5.91 -5.58
CA LEU A 86 5.81 6.16 -5.23
C LEU A 86 4.86 5.44 -6.20
N ASP A 87 5.28 5.25 -7.44
CA ASP A 87 4.51 4.54 -8.49
C ASP A 87 4.58 3.02 -8.34
N LYS A 88 4.54 2.50 -7.11
CA LYS A 88 4.66 1.07 -6.80
C LYS A 88 3.52 0.27 -7.43
N LYS A 89 3.69 -0.04 -8.72
CA LYS A 89 3.06 -1.18 -9.35
C LYS A 89 3.52 -2.41 -8.57
N LEU A 90 2.55 -3.26 -8.22
CA LEU A 90 2.83 -4.62 -7.75
C LEU A 90 3.93 -5.23 -8.60
N ASN A 91 5.08 -5.54 -8.01
CA ASN A 91 6.15 -6.22 -8.72
C ASN A 91 5.80 -7.69 -8.82
N PRO A 92 5.50 -8.24 -10.02
CA PRO A 92 5.06 -9.63 -10.15
C PRO A 92 6.10 -10.63 -9.64
N LYS A 93 7.40 -10.26 -9.64
CA LYS A 93 8.50 -11.10 -9.17
C LYS A 93 8.48 -11.36 -7.66
N ASN A 94 7.77 -10.53 -6.90
CA ASN A 94 7.69 -10.61 -5.44
C ASN A 94 6.38 -11.28 -4.98
N LEU A 95 5.51 -11.71 -5.91
CA LEU A 95 4.23 -12.32 -5.59
C LEU A 95 4.35 -13.84 -5.52
N THR A 96 3.75 -14.41 -4.49
CA THR A 96 3.63 -15.86 -4.30
C THR A 96 2.24 -16.34 -4.74
N PRO A 97 2.04 -17.65 -5.01
CA PRO A 97 0.70 -18.22 -5.26
C PRO A 97 -0.34 -17.83 -4.20
N LYS A 98 0.08 -17.74 -2.93
CA LYS A 98 -0.79 -17.32 -1.83
C LYS A 98 -1.31 -15.89 -2.00
N ASN A 99 -0.48 -14.97 -2.49
CA ASN A 99 -0.90 -13.58 -2.72
C ASN A 99 -1.97 -13.48 -3.80
N PHE A 100 -1.90 -14.31 -4.85
CA PHE A 100 -2.94 -14.35 -5.88
C PHE A 100 -4.25 -14.92 -5.34
N PHE A 101 -4.18 -15.93 -4.46
CA PHE A 101 -5.35 -16.47 -3.78
C PHE A 101 -6.02 -15.42 -2.88
N GLU A 102 -5.24 -14.76 -2.02
CA GLU A 102 -5.71 -13.69 -1.13
C GLU A 102 -6.33 -12.53 -1.93
N PHE A 103 -5.73 -12.17 -3.07
CA PHE A 103 -6.31 -11.18 -3.98
C PHE A 103 -7.66 -11.64 -4.54
N GLY A 104 -7.76 -12.89 -4.98
CA GLY A 104 -9.01 -13.48 -5.48
C GLY A 104 -10.12 -13.49 -4.41
N GLU A 105 -9.77 -13.83 -3.16
CA GLU A 105 -10.68 -13.79 -2.03
C GLU A 105 -11.17 -12.37 -1.73
N ALA A 106 -10.26 -11.38 -1.73
CA ALA A 106 -10.61 -9.97 -1.54
C ALA A 106 -11.53 -9.44 -2.66
N LEU A 107 -11.27 -9.83 -3.91
CA LEU A 107 -12.10 -9.46 -5.05
C LEU A 107 -13.50 -10.08 -4.96
N ALA A 108 -13.61 -11.34 -4.55
CA ALA A 108 -14.88 -12.02 -4.35
C ALA A 108 -15.71 -11.35 -3.25
N HIS A 109 -15.11 -11.06 -2.08
CA HIS A 109 -15.79 -10.37 -0.99
C HIS A 109 -16.26 -8.97 -1.40
N SER A 110 -15.42 -8.20 -2.10
CA SER A 110 -15.78 -6.89 -2.62
C SER A 110 -16.98 -6.97 -3.57
N THR A 111 -17.02 -7.99 -4.43
CA THR A 111 -18.15 -8.23 -5.36
C THR A 111 -19.43 -8.60 -4.61
N ILE A 112 -19.33 -9.43 -3.57
CA ILE A 112 -20.48 -9.81 -2.72
C ILE A 112 -21.05 -8.58 -2.00
N LEU A 113 -20.21 -7.69 -1.49
CA LEU A 113 -20.64 -6.45 -0.86
C LEU A 113 -21.35 -5.52 -1.85
N ALA A 114 -20.89 -5.48 -3.10
CA ALA A 114 -21.52 -4.72 -4.18
C ALA A 114 -22.83 -5.35 -4.71
N LYS A 115 -23.34 -6.42 -4.10
CA LYS A 115 -24.59 -7.09 -4.49
C LYS A 115 -25.79 -6.15 -4.57
N ASN A 116 -25.85 -5.13 -3.70
CA ASN A 116 -26.94 -4.15 -3.74
C ASN A 116 -26.85 -3.24 -4.98
N GLU A 117 -25.65 -2.83 -5.40
CA GLU A 117 -25.43 -2.08 -6.65
C GLU A 117 -25.84 -2.94 -7.86
N LEU A 118 -25.45 -4.22 -7.87
CA LEU A 118 -25.85 -5.16 -8.91
C LEU A 118 -27.38 -5.32 -9.00
N LYS A 119 -28.08 -5.31 -7.86
CA LYS A 119 -29.55 -5.34 -7.85
C LYS A 119 -30.17 -4.05 -8.41
N LEU A 120 -29.59 -2.90 -8.08
CA LEU A 120 -30.05 -1.60 -8.61
C LEU A 120 -29.89 -1.53 -10.12
N HIS A 121 -28.77 -2.05 -10.65
CA HIS A 121 -28.47 -2.04 -12.09
C HIS A 121 -28.97 -3.29 -12.83
N LYS A 122 -29.82 -4.11 -12.20
CA LYS A 122 -30.27 -5.40 -12.77
C LYS A 122 -30.76 -5.28 -14.22
N LYS A 123 -31.58 -4.25 -14.52
CA LYS A 123 -32.11 -4.03 -15.87
C LYS A 123 -31.01 -3.76 -16.90
N SER A 124 -30.06 -2.89 -16.56
CA SER A 124 -28.92 -2.54 -17.42
C SER A 124 -27.91 -3.69 -17.55
N LEU A 125 -27.90 -4.63 -16.60
CA LEU A 125 -27.10 -5.87 -16.71
C LEU A 125 -27.78 -6.94 -17.56
N GLU A 126 -29.11 -7.08 -17.50
CA GLU A 126 -29.85 -8.11 -18.25
C GLU A 126 -30.15 -7.68 -19.69
N SER A 127 -30.40 -6.39 -19.92
CA SER A 127 -30.76 -5.84 -21.23
C SER A 127 -30.17 -4.42 -21.42
N PRO A 128 -28.84 -4.29 -21.49
CA PRO A 128 -28.17 -3.02 -21.76
C PRO A 128 -28.53 -2.46 -23.14
N ILE A 129 -28.54 -1.14 -23.27
CA ILE A 129 -28.74 -0.42 -24.53
C ILE A 129 -27.41 -0.27 -25.28
N SER A 130 -26.27 -0.32 -24.57
CA SER A 130 -24.92 -0.34 -25.16
C SER A 130 -23.91 -1.12 -24.32
N ILE A 131 -22.74 -1.40 -24.89
CA ILE A 131 -21.67 -2.09 -24.16
C ILE A 131 -21.08 -1.21 -23.04
N GLU A 132 -21.09 0.11 -23.23
CA GLU A 132 -20.65 1.08 -22.23
C GLU A 132 -21.59 1.10 -21.02
N GLU A 133 -22.90 1.04 -21.26
CA GLU A 133 -23.89 0.93 -20.19
C GLU A 133 -23.74 -0.39 -19.42
N TYR A 134 -23.56 -1.50 -20.14
CA TYR A 134 -23.33 -2.80 -19.53
C TYR A 134 -22.08 -2.77 -18.64
N HIS A 135 -20.97 -2.22 -19.16
CA HIS A 135 -19.72 -2.09 -18.44
C HIS A 135 -19.84 -1.16 -17.21
N ALA A 136 -20.50 0.00 -17.34
CA ALA A 136 -20.71 0.94 -16.23
C ALA A 136 -21.64 0.39 -15.13
N SER A 137 -22.45 -0.62 -15.44
CA SER A 137 -23.36 -1.27 -14.49
C SER A 137 -22.67 -2.23 -13.52
N PHE A 138 -21.44 -2.65 -13.81
CA PHE A 138 -20.66 -3.53 -12.93
C PHE A 138 -20.02 -2.78 -11.76
N PRO A 139 -19.81 -3.47 -10.62
CA PRO A 139 -19.02 -2.96 -9.51
C PRO A 139 -17.64 -2.52 -9.97
N LEU A 140 -17.21 -1.35 -9.49
CA LEU A 140 -15.96 -0.72 -9.92
C LEU A 140 -14.73 -1.63 -9.70
N CYS A 141 -14.73 -2.44 -8.63
CA CYS A 141 -13.63 -3.37 -8.35
C CYS A 141 -13.41 -4.41 -9.46
N LEU A 142 -14.49 -4.94 -10.06
CA LEU A 142 -14.41 -5.88 -11.17
C LEU A 142 -13.97 -5.19 -12.45
N VAL A 143 -14.55 -4.03 -12.74
CA VAL A 143 -14.18 -3.21 -13.91
C VAL A 143 -12.69 -2.90 -13.90
N GLN A 144 -12.16 -2.41 -12.78
CA GLN A 144 -10.74 -2.07 -12.65
C GLN A 144 -9.84 -3.31 -12.76
N PHE A 145 -10.24 -4.44 -12.17
CA PHE A 145 -9.50 -5.69 -12.29
C PHE A 145 -9.37 -6.13 -13.75
N TYR A 146 -10.48 -6.23 -14.48
CA TYR A 146 -10.46 -6.67 -15.88
C TYR A 146 -9.75 -5.66 -16.79
N ASN A 147 -9.94 -4.36 -16.57
CA ASN A 147 -9.21 -3.33 -17.33
C ASN A 147 -7.70 -3.45 -17.14
N GLY A 148 -7.22 -3.54 -15.89
CA GLY A 148 -5.80 -3.71 -15.61
C GLY A 148 -5.21 -4.98 -16.21
N LEU A 149 -5.96 -6.11 -16.15
CA LEU A 149 -5.55 -7.38 -16.74
C LEU A 149 -5.46 -7.29 -18.27
N LEU A 150 -6.54 -6.87 -18.93
CA LEU A 150 -6.65 -6.82 -20.39
C LEU A 150 -5.67 -5.82 -20.99
N GLU A 151 -5.57 -4.62 -20.41
CA GLU A 151 -4.66 -3.58 -20.87
C GLU A 151 -3.20 -4.05 -20.77
N THR A 152 -2.83 -4.73 -19.68
CA THR A 152 -1.48 -5.27 -19.49
C THR A 152 -1.16 -6.36 -20.51
N LEU A 153 -2.08 -7.30 -20.72
CA LEU A 153 -1.93 -8.36 -21.72
C LEU A 153 -1.81 -7.80 -23.13
N TYR A 154 -2.68 -6.86 -23.50
CA TYR A 154 -2.69 -6.21 -24.81
C TYR A 154 -1.39 -5.44 -25.08
N LYS A 155 -0.97 -4.59 -24.13
CA LYS A 155 0.29 -3.83 -24.23
C LYS A 155 1.51 -4.75 -24.34
N THR A 156 1.50 -5.87 -23.61
CA THR A 156 2.59 -6.85 -23.66
C THR A 156 2.63 -7.57 -25.01
N LYS A 157 1.48 -8.01 -25.52
CA LYS A 157 1.39 -8.63 -26.86
C LYS A 157 1.89 -7.68 -27.95
N LYS A 158 1.49 -6.40 -27.91
CA LYS A 158 1.92 -5.40 -28.90
C LYS A 158 3.44 -5.23 -28.91
N LYS A 159 4.08 -5.14 -27.74
CA LYS A 159 5.54 -5.04 -27.60
C LYS A 159 6.33 -6.25 -28.13
N ILE A 160 5.69 -7.39 -28.37
CA ILE A 160 6.34 -8.59 -28.91
C ILE A 160 6.25 -8.63 -30.45
N ILE A 161 5.29 -7.89 -31.03
CA ILE A 161 5.02 -7.88 -32.47
C ILE A 161 5.76 -6.73 -33.19
N ASP A 162 6.08 -5.65 -32.46
CA ASP A 162 6.98 -4.57 -32.90
C ASP A 162 8.45 -4.93 -32.57
#